data_AF-A0A963LKC5-F1
#
_entry.id   AF-A0A963LKC5-F1
#
_cell.length_a   1.000
_cell.length_b   1.000
_cell.length_c   1.000
_cell.angle_alpha   90.00
_cell.angle_beta   90.00
_cell.angle_gamma   90.00
#
_symmetry.space_group_name_H-M   'P 1'
#
loop_
_entity.id
_entity.type
_entity.pdbx_description
1 polymer ?
#
loop_
_entity_poly.entity_id
_entity_poly.type
_entity_poly.pdbx_seq_one_letter_code
_entity_poly.pdbx_strand_id
1 'polypeptide(L)'
;MPALLLGPGIALAQAQPQEAPSPLDGAEFARCLGQLKASADFKAIQPATFARYTDGLAPDPTVLPLLNRQPEFTLPPWDYLAMLVDDERVADGRAAMTRWSKELQQIEQTTGVPAAIVAGVWGVESNFGQNLGGRPLVTSLATLSCFGRRQSYFRGEFAAALRILQEGHIAPDKLTGSWAGAFGQTQFMPSTFFRSAVDFDGDGRRDIVDSVPDALASTAKFLQNAGWRRGQPWGFEVRLPKGLDTSDAGRRNKLPIDAWRRLGVMLADGSPLPDTLPAAGLLLPARDWGPGPAFVVGRNFDALYSYNASENYALAIAQLSNLLGGQTQQVGFVTPWPTDDPGLSRAQNRELQTLLIGRGHDIGAPDGLIGARTREAIKAEQQRLGMKPDGRAGQKLLGALRG
;
A
#
# COMPACT_ATOMS: atom_id res chain seq x y z
N MET A 1 -3.73 16.62 -13.51
CA MET A 1 -4.36 15.37 -14.00
C MET A 1 -4.28 14.36 -12.87
N PRO A 2 -5.38 13.73 -12.44
CA PRO A 2 -5.32 12.82 -11.31
C PRO A 2 -4.40 11.66 -11.70
N ALA A 3 -3.45 11.32 -10.82
CA ALA A 3 -2.65 10.13 -10.95
C ALA A 3 -3.60 8.93 -10.97
N LEU A 4 -3.87 8.44 -12.18
CA LEU A 4 -4.54 7.18 -12.39
C LEU A 4 -3.53 6.10 -12.04
N LEU A 5 -3.93 5.27 -11.07
CA LEU A 5 -3.61 3.84 -10.90
C LEU A 5 -2.32 3.43 -10.19
N LEU A 6 -2.50 2.30 -9.50
CA LEU A 6 -1.53 1.39 -8.91
C LEU A 6 -0.77 2.03 -7.77
N GLY A 7 -1.45 2.19 -6.63
CA GLY A 7 -0.64 2.15 -5.43
C GLY A 7 -0.05 0.75 -5.26
N PRO A 8 1.10 0.68 -4.59
CA PRO A 8 1.75 -0.56 -4.22
C PRO A 8 0.84 -1.25 -3.20
N GLY A 9 -0.11 -2.04 -3.67
CA GLY A 9 -0.50 -3.16 -2.84
C GLY A 9 0.76 -3.94 -2.56
N ILE A 10 1.08 -4.18 -1.28
CA ILE A 10 2.02 -5.24 -0.90
C ILE A 10 1.67 -6.39 -1.81
N ALA A 11 2.54 -6.67 -2.79
CA ALA A 11 2.22 -7.59 -3.85
C ALA A 11 2.32 -9.00 -3.27
N LEU A 12 1.34 -9.39 -2.48
CA LEU A 12 0.82 -10.75 -2.45
C LEU A 12 0.11 -10.98 -3.79
N ALA A 13 0.89 -10.86 -4.85
CA ALA A 13 0.52 -11.31 -6.17
C ALA A 13 0.12 -12.77 -6.04
N GLN A 14 -1.17 -12.98 -6.28
CA GLN A 14 -1.78 -14.28 -6.45
C GLN A 14 -1.00 -15.04 -7.52
N ALA A 15 -0.38 -16.16 -7.17
CA ALA A 15 -0.26 -17.24 -8.11
C ALA A 15 -1.48 -18.15 -7.86
N GLN A 16 -2.34 -18.32 -8.87
CA GLN A 16 -2.89 -19.66 -9.08
C GLN A 16 -1.70 -20.54 -9.55
N PRO A 17 -1.79 -21.87 -9.63
CA PRO A 17 -0.98 -22.60 -10.61
C PRO A 17 -1.38 -22.07 -12.00
N GLN A 18 -0.84 -20.91 -12.36
CA GLN A 18 -1.03 -20.26 -13.62
C GLN A 18 -0.04 -20.93 -14.54
N GLU A 19 -0.52 -21.47 -15.66
CA GLU A 19 0.37 -21.82 -16.76
C GLU A 19 1.38 -20.68 -16.93
N ALA A 20 2.67 -21.03 -17.03
CA ALA A 20 3.71 -20.04 -17.22
C ALA A 20 3.26 -19.13 -18.37
N PRO A 21 3.18 -17.81 -18.14
CA PRO A 21 2.65 -16.92 -19.16
C PRO A 21 3.45 -17.11 -20.44
N SER A 22 2.74 -17.14 -21.57
CA SER A 22 3.37 -17.41 -22.86
C SER A 22 4.61 -16.55 -23.06
N PRO A 23 5.72 -17.12 -23.59
CA PRO A 23 6.91 -16.36 -23.87
C PRO A 23 6.59 -15.15 -24.75
N LEU A 24 7.17 -14.00 -24.43
CA LEU A 24 7.07 -12.80 -25.25
C LEU A 24 8.13 -12.86 -26.36
N ASP A 25 7.80 -12.35 -27.54
CA ASP A 25 8.73 -12.29 -28.67
C ASP A 25 9.86 -11.28 -28.38
N GLY A 26 11.10 -11.79 -28.27
CA GLY A 26 12.29 -10.98 -28.03
C GLY A 26 12.60 -10.00 -29.17
N ALA A 27 12.29 -10.35 -30.42
CA ALA A 27 12.49 -9.46 -31.57
C ALA A 27 11.49 -8.30 -31.55
N GLU A 28 10.23 -8.57 -31.20
CA GLU A 28 9.23 -7.53 -30.96
C GLU A 28 9.64 -6.60 -29.82
N PHE A 29 10.14 -7.17 -28.71
CA PHE A 29 10.62 -6.40 -27.57
C PHE A 29 11.79 -5.48 -27.94
N ALA A 30 12.81 -5.99 -28.62
CA ALA A 30 13.95 -5.20 -29.08
C ALA A 30 13.53 -4.07 -30.04
N ARG A 31 12.59 -4.34 -30.97
CA ARG A 31 12.03 -3.33 -31.86
C ARG A 31 11.28 -2.25 -31.08
N CYS A 32 10.48 -2.64 -30.08
CA CYS A 32 9.79 -1.70 -29.20
C CYS A 32 10.80 -0.80 -28.46
N LEU A 33 11.83 -1.36 -27.83
CA LEU A 33 12.87 -0.60 -27.15
C LEU A 33 13.56 0.41 -28.10
N GLY A 34 13.86 -0.01 -29.33
CA GLY A 34 14.42 0.87 -30.36
C GLY A 34 13.50 2.07 -30.68
N GLN A 35 12.19 1.85 -30.75
CA GLN A 35 11.20 2.92 -30.95
C GLN A 35 11.10 3.84 -29.72
N LEU A 36 11.12 3.27 -28.51
CA LEU A 36 11.08 4.06 -27.26
C LEU A 36 12.27 4.99 -27.14
N LYS A 37 13.47 4.52 -27.50
CA LYS A 37 14.70 5.32 -27.49
C LYS A 37 14.58 6.63 -28.28
N ALA A 38 13.81 6.61 -29.37
CA ALA A 38 13.59 7.79 -30.21
C ALA A 38 12.36 8.63 -29.81
N SER A 39 11.58 8.19 -28.81
CA SER A 39 10.34 8.87 -28.42
C SER A 39 10.59 10.08 -27.50
N ALA A 40 9.56 10.93 -27.37
CA ALA A 40 9.63 12.16 -26.60
C ALA A 40 9.93 11.93 -25.10
N ASP A 41 9.41 10.84 -24.52
CA ASP A 41 9.59 10.51 -23.10
C ASP A 41 11.07 10.27 -22.76
N PHE A 42 11.87 9.80 -23.72
CA PHE A 42 13.27 9.42 -23.51
C PHE A 42 14.27 10.50 -23.91
N LYS A 43 13.82 11.70 -24.28
CA LYS A 43 14.70 12.81 -24.70
C LYS A 43 15.75 13.21 -23.66
N ALA A 44 15.46 13.04 -22.38
CA ALA A 44 16.39 13.34 -21.28
C ALA A 44 17.37 12.20 -20.97
N ILE A 45 17.27 11.06 -21.65
CA ILE A 45 18.10 9.87 -21.41
C ILE A 45 19.24 9.84 -22.42
N GLN A 46 20.46 9.78 -21.91
CA GLN A 46 21.65 9.69 -22.75
C GLN A 46 21.66 8.37 -23.51
N PRO A 47 22.09 8.36 -24.80
CA PRO A 47 22.15 7.13 -25.59
C PRO A 47 22.97 6.02 -24.93
N ALA A 48 24.06 6.37 -24.25
CA ALA A 48 24.90 5.43 -23.50
C ALA A 48 24.18 4.84 -22.28
N THR A 49 23.40 5.65 -21.55
CA THR A 49 22.58 5.17 -20.44
C THR A 49 21.51 4.21 -20.91
N PHE A 50 20.79 4.56 -21.98
CA PHE A 50 19.78 3.69 -22.55
C PHE A 50 20.39 2.34 -22.94
N ALA A 51 21.45 2.36 -23.77
CA ALA A 51 22.14 1.15 -24.21
C ALA A 51 22.61 0.29 -23.02
N ARG A 52 23.27 0.89 -22.02
CA ARG A 52 23.75 0.20 -20.83
C ARG A 52 22.67 -0.61 -20.09
N TYR A 53 21.44 -0.12 -20.06
CA TYR A 53 20.36 -0.73 -19.28
C TYR A 53 19.30 -1.45 -20.13
N THR A 54 19.41 -1.41 -21.47
CA THR A 54 18.46 -2.09 -22.36
C THR A 54 19.08 -3.11 -23.30
N ASP A 55 20.40 -3.03 -23.56
CA ASP A 55 21.06 -3.97 -24.46
C ASP A 55 21.07 -5.38 -23.84
N GLY A 56 20.52 -6.36 -24.57
CA GLY A 56 20.36 -7.73 -24.07
C GLY A 56 19.25 -7.91 -23.03
N LEU A 57 18.45 -6.88 -22.74
CA LEU A 57 17.33 -6.98 -21.80
C LEU A 57 16.27 -7.96 -22.32
N ALA A 58 15.90 -8.94 -21.50
CA ALA A 58 14.80 -9.86 -21.80
C ALA A 58 13.51 -9.39 -21.10
N PRO A 59 12.33 -9.52 -21.74
CA PRO A 59 11.07 -9.15 -21.11
C PRO A 59 10.66 -10.19 -20.04
N ASP A 60 9.93 -9.74 -19.02
CA ASP A 60 9.39 -10.60 -17.96
C ASP A 60 7.87 -10.76 -18.12
N PRO A 61 7.38 -11.83 -18.79
CA PRO A 61 5.95 -12.02 -19.03
C PRO A 61 5.13 -12.13 -17.75
N THR A 62 5.75 -12.45 -16.61
CA THR A 62 5.06 -12.64 -15.33
C THR A 62 4.49 -11.35 -14.75
N VAL A 63 4.92 -10.17 -15.22
CA VAL A 63 4.37 -8.88 -14.77
C VAL A 63 3.02 -8.54 -15.41
N LEU A 64 2.72 -9.08 -16.59
CA LEU A 64 1.51 -8.77 -17.36
C LEU A 64 0.20 -9.20 -16.66
N PRO A 65 0.06 -10.42 -16.11
CA PRO A 65 -1.19 -10.82 -15.45
C PRO A 65 -1.42 -10.05 -14.13
N LEU A 66 -0.37 -9.55 -13.49
CA LEU A 66 -0.44 -8.83 -12.21
C LEU A 66 -1.16 -7.49 -12.32
N LEU A 67 -1.24 -6.93 -13.52
CA LEU A 67 -2.02 -5.72 -13.78
C LEU A 67 -3.50 -5.87 -13.39
N ASN A 68 -4.05 -7.08 -13.40
CA ASN A 68 -5.50 -7.31 -13.38
C ASN A 68 -6.12 -7.45 -11.98
N ARG A 69 -5.31 -7.52 -10.90
CA ARG A 69 -5.84 -7.78 -9.56
C ARG A 69 -5.09 -6.97 -8.50
N GLN A 70 -5.82 -6.09 -7.82
CA GLN A 70 -5.32 -5.25 -6.73
C GLN A 70 -6.07 -5.62 -5.43
N PRO A 71 -5.38 -6.17 -4.41
CA PRO A 71 -6.00 -6.65 -3.17
C PRO A 71 -6.94 -5.63 -2.51
N GLU A 72 -6.58 -4.35 -2.57
CA GLU A 72 -7.29 -3.20 -1.99
C GLU A 72 -8.77 -3.10 -2.43
N PHE A 73 -9.07 -3.59 -3.63
CA PHE A 73 -10.39 -3.51 -4.27
C PHE A 73 -11.10 -4.87 -4.33
N THR A 74 -10.42 -5.95 -3.93
CA THR A 74 -10.95 -7.32 -4.05
C THR A 74 -11.19 -7.98 -2.71
N LEU A 75 -10.50 -7.54 -1.66
CA LEU A 75 -10.66 -8.07 -0.31
C LEU A 75 -11.75 -7.32 0.45
N PRO A 76 -12.50 -8.00 1.33
CA PRO A 76 -13.27 -7.33 2.36
C PRO A 76 -12.40 -6.36 3.18
N PRO A 77 -12.93 -5.20 3.61
CA PRO A 77 -12.16 -4.19 4.34
C PRO A 77 -11.40 -4.74 5.56
N TRP A 78 -12.03 -5.64 6.32
CA TRP A 78 -11.41 -6.24 7.52
C TRP A 78 -10.26 -7.17 7.20
N ASP A 79 -10.28 -7.88 6.07
CA ASP A 79 -9.15 -8.72 5.64
C ASP A 79 -7.98 -7.86 5.20
N TYR A 80 -8.29 -6.81 4.44
CA TYR A 80 -7.31 -5.87 3.97
C TYR A 80 -6.62 -5.14 5.14
N LEU A 81 -7.39 -4.67 6.12
CA LEU A 81 -6.81 -4.04 7.32
C LEU A 81 -5.99 -5.05 8.15
N ALA A 82 -6.48 -6.26 8.39
CA ALA A 82 -5.75 -7.26 9.20
C ALA A 82 -4.38 -7.65 8.60
N MET A 83 -4.24 -7.58 7.27
CA MET A 83 -2.97 -7.79 6.58
C MET A 83 -1.96 -6.65 6.83
N LEU A 84 -2.44 -5.43 7.03
CA LEU A 84 -1.64 -4.20 7.08
C LEU A 84 -1.52 -3.59 8.48
N VAL A 85 -2.35 -4.02 9.43
CA VAL A 85 -2.38 -3.49 10.79
C VAL A 85 -2.55 -4.66 11.75
N ASP A 86 -1.48 -4.99 12.46
CA ASP A 86 -1.41 -6.05 13.46
C ASP A 86 -0.41 -5.66 14.57
N ASP A 87 -0.43 -6.39 15.68
CA ASP A 87 0.43 -6.09 16.83
C ASP A 87 1.94 -6.17 16.52
N GLU A 88 2.33 -7.08 15.62
CA GLU A 88 3.73 -7.25 15.21
C GLU A 88 4.20 -6.01 14.45
N ARG A 89 3.42 -5.52 13.48
CA ARG A 89 3.74 -4.31 12.73
C ARG A 89 3.70 -3.06 13.61
N VAL A 90 2.83 -3.01 14.62
CA VAL A 90 2.84 -1.93 15.62
C VAL A 90 4.14 -1.96 16.43
N ALA A 91 4.58 -3.13 16.88
CA ALA A 91 5.84 -3.29 17.61
C ALA A 91 7.05 -2.88 16.75
N ASP A 92 7.13 -3.38 15.51
CA ASP A 92 8.15 -3.00 14.52
C ASP A 92 8.18 -1.49 14.31
N GLY A 93 7.03 -0.86 14.15
CA GLY A 93 6.93 0.58 13.92
C GLY A 93 7.36 1.40 15.12
N ARG A 94 7.03 0.98 16.35
CA ARG A 94 7.53 1.66 17.57
C ARG A 94 9.05 1.55 17.68
N ALA A 95 9.62 0.38 17.37
CA ALA A 95 11.06 0.19 17.35
C ALA A 95 11.72 1.07 16.27
N ALA A 96 11.13 1.12 15.07
CA ALA A 96 11.61 1.95 13.97
C ALA A 96 11.54 3.46 14.30
N MET A 97 10.43 3.93 14.88
CA MET A 97 10.28 5.32 15.33
C MET A 97 11.27 5.68 16.44
N THR A 98 11.59 4.75 17.33
CA THR A 98 12.61 4.94 18.37
C THR A 98 14.00 5.07 17.74
N ARG A 99 14.31 4.20 16.77
CA ARG A 99 15.61 4.21 16.07
C ARG A 99 15.84 5.51 15.28
N TRP A 100 14.82 6.04 14.63
CA TRP A 100 14.89 7.22 13.75
C TRP A 100 14.23 8.45 14.37
N SER A 101 14.20 8.54 15.70
CA SER A 101 13.43 9.57 16.42
C SER A 101 13.92 10.98 16.09
N LYS A 102 15.23 11.16 15.91
CA LYS A 102 15.83 12.47 15.63
C LYS A 102 15.40 12.97 14.25
N GLU A 103 15.52 12.13 13.24
CA GLU A 103 15.17 12.43 11.86
C GLU A 103 13.67 12.69 11.74
N LEU A 104 12.83 11.83 12.33
CA LEU A 104 11.38 12.00 12.36
C LEU A 104 10.96 13.32 13.02
N GLN A 105 11.58 13.71 14.14
CA GLN A 105 11.31 14.98 14.80
C GLN A 105 11.68 16.18 13.91
N GLN A 106 12.84 16.15 13.25
CA GLN A 106 13.25 17.21 12.34
C GLN A 106 12.33 17.30 11.11
N ILE A 107 11.94 16.16 10.55
CA ILE A 107 10.97 16.07 9.45
C ILE A 107 9.62 16.64 9.89
N GLU A 108 9.12 16.29 11.07
CA GLU A 108 7.86 16.82 11.59
C GLU A 108 7.90 18.34 11.78
N GLN A 109 8.99 18.87 12.36
CA GLN A 109 9.16 20.31 12.56
C GLN A 109 9.15 21.08 11.23
N THR A 110 9.89 20.59 10.24
CA THR A 110 10.01 21.25 8.94
C THR A 110 8.73 21.09 8.11
N THR A 111 8.14 19.89 8.09
CA THR A 111 7.05 19.58 7.17
C THR A 111 5.65 19.79 7.76
N GLY A 112 5.52 19.66 9.09
CA GLY A 112 4.22 19.64 9.77
C GLY A 112 3.45 18.34 9.62
N VAL A 113 4.07 17.30 9.04
CA VAL A 113 3.53 15.94 8.99
C VAL A 113 4.00 15.20 10.25
N PRO A 114 3.10 14.73 11.12
CA PRO A 114 3.49 14.05 12.36
C PRO A 114 4.36 12.81 12.11
N ALA A 115 5.33 12.56 12.99
CA ALA A 115 6.21 11.39 12.90
C ALA A 115 5.43 10.06 12.78
N ALA A 116 4.35 9.92 13.55
CA ALA A 116 3.49 8.74 13.51
C ALA A 116 2.78 8.54 12.16
N ILE A 117 2.46 9.64 11.44
CA ILE A 117 1.85 9.58 10.10
C ILE A 117 2.88 9.13 9.06
N VAL A 118 4.10 9.69 9.11
CA VAL A 118 5.20 9.27 8.22
C VAL A 118 5.52 7.79 8.45
N ALA A 119 5.63 7.36 9.71
CA ALA A 119 5.87 5.97 10.07
C ALA A 119 4.69 5.06 9.67
N GLY A 120 3.45 5.51 9.80
CA GLY A 120 2.27 4.76 9.36
C GLY A 120 2.27 4.48 7.86
N VAL A 121 2.66 5.47 7.03
CA VAL A 121 2.86 5.24 5.60
C VAL A 121 4.00 4.24 5.38
N TRP A 122 5.17 4.46 5.99
CA TRP A 122 6.33 3.58 5.83
C TRP A 122 6.06 2.11 6.23
N GLY A 123 5.27 1.90 7.28
CA GLY A 123 4.86 0.57 7.74
C GLY A 123 3.91 -0.13 6.78
N VAL A 124 2.94 0.60 6.21
CA VAL A 124 2.03 0.05 5.19
C VAL A 124 2.76 -0.24 3.88
N GLU A 125 3.68 0.64 3.48
CA GLU A 125 4.36 0.56 2.19
C GLU A 125 5.39 -0.57 2.10
N SER A 126 6.25 -0.68 3.09
CA SER A 126 7.41 -1.57 3.02
C SER A 126 7.69 -2.33 4.31
N ASN A 127 6.76 -2.34 5.27
CA ASN A 127 7.00 -2.86 6.61
C ASN A 127 8.29 -2.29 7.21
N PHE A 128 8.43 -0.96 7.15
CA PHE A 128 9.60 -0.24 7.64
C PHE A 128 10.90 -0.63 6.92
N GLY A 129 10.82 -0.80 5.59
CA GLY A 129 11.95 -1.14 4.73
C GLY A 129 12.31 -2.63 4.67
N GLN A 130 11.60 -3.51 5.39
CA GLN A 130 11.85 -4.95 5.38
C GLN A 130 11.37 -5.62 4.07
N ASN A 131 10.37 -5.03 3.41
CA ASN A 131 9.75 -5.56 2.19
C ASN A 131 9.81 -4.52 1.06
N LEU A 132 10.89 -4.53 0.28
CA LEU A 132 11.10 -3.56 -0.82
C LEU A 132 10.61 -4.06 -2.19
N GLY A 133 10.22 -5.34 -2.27
CA GLY A 133 10.13 -6.06 -3.53
C GLY A 133 11.49 -6.60 -3.95
N GLY A 134 11.55 -7.20 -5.14
CA GLY A 134 12.78 -7.85 -5.63
C GLY A 134 12.85 -8.00 -7.14
N ARG A 135 11.91 -7.40 -7.88
CA ARG A 135 11.91 -7.45 -9.33
C ARG A 135 12.78 -6.32 -9.88
N PRO A 136 13.68 -6.58 -10.85
CA PRO A 136 14.41 -5.52 -11.52
C PRO A 136 13.45 -4.51 -12.14
N LEU A 137 13.56 -3.24 -11.73
CA LEU A 137 12.58 -2.22 -12.09
C LEU A 137 12.61 -1.91 -13.59
N VAL A 138 13.82 -1.86 -14.16
CA VAL A 138 14.07 -1.64 -15.59
C VAL A 138 13.37 -2.72 -16.43
N THR A 139 13.54 -4.01 -16.07
CA THR A 139 12.89 -5.13 -16.76
C THR A 139 11.36 -5.03 -16.69
N SER A 140 10.83 -4.77 -15.50
CA SER A 140 9.39 -4.70 -15.26
C SER A 140 8.75 -3.56 -16.07
N LEU A 141 9.32 -2.35 -15.97
CA LEU A 141 8.82 -1.16 -16.65
C LEU A 141 9.01 -1.22 -18.17
N ALA A 142 10.12 -1.79 -18.66
CA ALA A 142 10.32 -2.02 -20.09
C ALA A 142 9.28 -2.99 -20.64
N THR A 143 9.03 -4.11 -19.94
CA THR A 143 8.03 -5.10 -20.34
C THR A 143 6.64 -4.47 -20.39
N LEU A 144 6.26 -3.71 -19.36
CA LEU A 144 4.96 -3.02 -19.29
C LEU A 144 4.82 -1.90 -20.34
N SER A 145 5.92 -1.24 -20.71
CA SER A 145 5.96 -0.22 -21.77
C SER A 145 5.72 -0.78 -23.16
N CYS A 146 6.14 -2.04 -23.38
CA CYS A 146 6.05 -2.72 -24.67
C CYS A 146 4.84 -3.65 -24.80
N PHE A 147 4.38 -4.27 -23.73
CA PHE A 147 3.33 -5.30 -23.79
C PHE A 147 2.17 -5.06 -22.81
N GLY A 148 2.30 -4.13 -21.87
CA GLY A 148 1.26 -3.86 -20.87
C GLY A 148 0.08 -3.07 -21.44
N ARG A 149 -1.13 -3.26 -20.90
CA ARG A 149 -2.35 -2.53 -21.35
C ARG A 149 -2.33 -1.01 -21.16
N ARG A 150 -1.35 -0.47 -20.42
CA ARG A 150 -1.19 0.97 -20.12
C ARG A 150 0.17 1.50 -20.59
N GLN A 151 0.60 1.09 -21.79
CA GLN A 151 1.94 1.39 -22.32
C GLN A 151 2.33 2.86 -22.15
N SER A 152 1.47 3.81 -22.52
CA SER A 152 1.75 5.26 -22.44
C SER A 152 2.17 5.70 -21.02
N TYR A 153 1.46 5.22 -19.99
CA TYR A 153 1.84 5.50 -18.60
C TYR A 153 3.20 4.90 -18.25
N PHE A 154 3.40 3.62 -18.55
CA PHE A 154 4.64 2.92 -18.18
C PHE A 154 5.87 3.39 -18.95
N ARG A 155 5.71 3.94 -20.16
CA ARG A 155 6.81 4.55 -20.92
C ARG A 155 7.40 5.75 -20.19
N GLY A 156 6.55 6.60 -19.62
CA GLY A 156 6.99 7.72 -18.79
C GLY A 156 7.71 7.26 -17.51
N GLU A 157 7.18 6.24 -16.84
CA GLU A 157 7.81 5.66 -15.65
C GLU A 157 9.13 4.96 -15.98
N PHE A 158 9.22 4.28 -17.13
CA PHE A 158 10.44 3.64 -17.61
C PHE A 158 11.53 4.68 -17.93
N ALA A 159 11.18 5.75 -18.64
CA ALA A 159 12.11 6.85 -18.88
C ALA A 159 12.60 7.47 -17.56
N ALA A 160 11.69 7.71 -16.60
CA ALA A 160 12.06 8.20 -15.28
C ALA A 160 12.98 7.22 -14.52
N ALA A 161 12.76 5.91 -14.60
CA ALA A 161 13.65 4.92 -13.99
C ALA A 161 15.08 4.97 -14.57
N LEU A 162 15.21 5.07 -15.90
CA LEU A 162 16.52 5.26 -16.54
C LEU A 162 17.18 6.58 -16.12
N ARG A 163 16.38 7.63 -15.93
CA ARG A 163 16.88 8.92 -15.45
C ARG A 163 17.42 8.83 -14.02
N ILE A 164 16.77 8.07 -13.14
CA ILE A 164 17.25 7.84 -11.76
C ILE A 164 18.65 7.20 -11.79
N LEU A 165 18.86 6.20 -12.65
CA LEU A 165 20.17 5.56 -12.85
C LEU A 165 21.20 6.51 -13.47
N GLN A 166 20.77 7.36 -14.40
CA GLN A 166 21.63 8.36 -15.04
C GLN A 166 22.14 9.41 -14.05
N GLU A 167 21.25 9.90 -13.17
CA GLU A 167 21.58 10.90 -12.15
C GLU A 167 22.31 10.27 -10.94
N GLY A 168 22.45 8.95 -10.90
CA GLY A 168 23.26 8.24 -9.90
C GLY A 168 22.65 8.25 -8.49
N HIS A 169 21.33 8.46 -8.38
CA HIS A 169 20.67 8.51 -7.08
C HIS A 169 20.54 7.13 -6.42
N ILE A 170 20.40 6.07 -7.22
CA ILE A 170 20.21 4.69 -6.75
C ILE A 170 21.22 3.79 -7.49
N ALA A 171 21.87 2.88 -6.77
CA ALA A 171 22.76 1.90 -7.37
C ALA A 171 21.98 0.97 -8.33
N PRO A 172 22.53 0.62 -9.52
CA PRO A 172 21.76 -0.14 -10.52
C PRO A 172 21.23 -1.49 -10.04
N ASP A 173 22.00 -2.21 -9.21
CA ASP A 173 21.61 -3.49 -8.62
C ASP A 173 20.56 -3.35 -7.51
N LYS A 174 20.39 -2.14 -6.99
CA LYS A 174 19.41 -1.79 -5.94
C LYS A 174 18.11 -1.22 -6.49
N LEU A 175 18.06 -0.88 -7.79
CA LEU A 175 16.82 -0.42 -8.43
C LEU A 175 15.88 -1.60 -8.72
N THR A 176 15.38 -2.17 -7.62
CA THR A 176 14.41 -3.26 -7.58
C THR A 176 13.14 -2.80 -6.88
N GLY A 177 12.01 -3.42 -7.21
CA GLY A 177 10.74 -3.05 -6.61
C GLY A 177 9.61 -4.03 -6.89
N SER A 178 8.40 -3.49 -6.83
CA SER A 178 7.19 -4.17 -7.25
C SER A 178 7.18 -4.40 -8.77
N TRP A 179 6.31 -5.33 -9.20
CA TRP A 179 6.09 -5.61 -10.63
C TRP A 179 5.60 -4.39 -11.42
N ALA A 180 4.96 -3.41 -10.77
CA ALA A 180 4.38 -2.24 -11.41
C ALA A 180 5.38 -1.08 -11.55
N GLY A 181 6.54 -1.15 -10.89
CA GLY A 181 7.54 -0.08 -10.92
C GLY A 181 7.62 0.77 -9.65
N ALA A 182 6.78 0.54 -8.65
CA ALA A 182 6.97 1.13 -7.32
C ALA A 182 8.21 0.51 -6.64
N PHE A 183 9.08 1.32 -6.05
CA PHE A 183 10.38 0.85 -5.53
C PHE A 183 10.83 1.55 -4.23
N GLY A 184 11.81 0.95 -3.56
CA GLY A 184 12.40 1.46 -2.32
C GLY A 184 11.44 1.43 -1.14
N GLN A 185 11.81 2.11 -0.06
CA GLN A 185 11.07 2.09 1.19
C GLN A 185 9.74 2.85 1.11
N THR A 186 9.65 3.82 0.19
CA THR A 186 8.44 4.63 -0.05
C THR A 186 7.52 4.02 -1.11
N GLN A 187 8.00 3.00 -1.84
CA GLN A 187 7.30 2.42 -2.99
C GLN A 187 6.81 3.50 -3.98
N PHE A 188 7.62 4.55 -4.17
CA PHE A 188 7.31 5.55 -5.18
C PHE A 188 7.42 4.97 -6.58
N MET A 189 6.52 5.42 -7.45
CA MET A 189 6.76 5.33 -8.89
C MET A 189 7.93 6.25 -9.28
N PRO A 190 8.74 5.92 -10.30
CA PRO A 190 9.88 6.74 -10.74
C PRO A 190 9.54 8.21 -11.03
N SER A 191 8.36 8.51 -11.55
CA SER A 191 7.94 9.90 -11.74
C SER A 191 7.62 10.61 -10.42
N THR A 192 7.11 9.88 -9.41
CA THR A 192 6.86 10.39 -8.05
C THR A 192 8.16 10.69 -7.34
N PHE A 193 9.20 9.87 -7.54
CA PHE A 193 10.56 10.13 -7.05
C PHE A 193 11.03 11.54 -7.43
N PHE A 194 10.92 11.95 -8.71
CA PHE A 194 11.36 13.29 -9.10
C PHE A 194 10.53 14.43 -8.50
N ARG A 195 9.27 14.19 -8.14
CA ARG A 195 8.38 15.19 -7.53
C ARG A 195 8.56 15.33 -6.02
N SER A 196 8.96 14.26 -5.34
CA SER A 196 8.86 14.18 -3.88
C SER A 196 10.06 13.58 -3.16
N ALA A 197 11.02 12.96 -3.87
CA ALA A 197 12.21 12.43 -3.21
C ALA A 197 13.09 13.58 -2.69
N VAL A 198 13.59 13.41 -1.47
CA VAL A 198 14.39 14.39 -0.73
C VAL A 198 15.72 13.74 -0.37
N ASP A 199 16.79 14.49 -0.59
CA ASP A 199 18.14 14.22 -0.07
C ASP A 199 18.17 14.87 1.32
N PHE A 200 18.01 14.06 2.35
CA PHE A 200 17.84 14.53 3.72
C PHE A 200 19.16 14.54 4.48
N ASP A 201 20.05 13.58 4.20
CA ASP A 201 21.37 13.50 4.83
C ASP A 201 22.44 14.37 4.14
N GLY A 202 22.16 14.89 2.94
CA GLY A 202 22.97 15.89 2.24
C GLY A 202 24.12 15.30 1.44
N ASP A 203 24.09 14.01 1.11
CA ASP A 203 25.15 13.32 0.38
C ASP A 203 25.10 13.54 -1.15
N GLY A 204 24.09 14.26 -1.64
CA GLY A 204 23.84 14.54 -3.06
C GLY A 204 22.93 13.51 -3.74
N ARG A 205 22.44 12.51 -3.01
CA ARG A 205 21.54 11.48 -3.52
C ARG A 205 20.20 11.54 -2.79
N ARG A 206 19.16 11.09 -3.49
CA ARG A 206 17.81 10.97 -2.94
C ARG A 206 17.54 9.48 -2.77
N ASP A 207 18.29 8.82 -1.91
CA ASP A 207 18.31 7.36 -1.83
C ASP A 207 17.15 6.82 -0.99
N ILE A 208 15.96 6.75 -1.60
CA ILE A 208 14.78 6.16 -0.96
C ILE A 208 14.85 4.63 -0.81
N VAL A 209 15.96 3.99 -1.18
CA VAL A 209 16.17 2.54 -1.04
C VAL A 209 16.98 2.26 0.22
N ASP A 210 18.23 2.74 0.28
CA ASP A 210 19.15 2.42 1.38
C ASP A 210 19.17 3.50 2.48
N SER A 211 18.81 4.76 2.18
CA SER A 211 18.71 5.84 3.19
C SER A 211 17.30 5.93 3.77
N VAL A 212 17.15 5.44 5.02
CA VAL A 212 15.90 5.62 5.78
C VAL A 212 15.57 7.12 5.98
N PRO A 213 16.51 8.00 6.35
CA PRO A 213 16.22 9.43 6.48
C PRO A 213 15.61 10.03 5.19
N ASP A 214 16.17 9.70 4.02
CA ASP A 214 15.63 10.14 2.72
C ASP A 214 14.23 9.61 2.48
N ALA A 215 13.98 8.32 2.74
CA ALA A 215 12.66 7.72 2.59
C ALA A 215 11.59 8.40 3.47
N LEU A 216 11.93 8.68 4.73
CA LEU A 216 11.04 9.36 5.68
C LEU A 216 10.75 10.80 5.24
N ALA A 217 11.79 11.55 4.86
CA ALA A 217 11.64 12.94 4.40
C ALA A 217 10.86 13.02 3.08
N SER A 218 11.11 12.09 2.17
CA SER A 218 10.41 11.94 0.90
C SER A 218 8.92 11.65 1.09
N THR A 219 8.59 10.79 2.05
CA THR A 219 7.21 10.48 2.42
C THR A 219 6.49 11.73 2.97
N ALA A 220 7.12 12.47 3.87
CA ALA A 220 6.56 13.71 4.39
C ALA A 220 6.38 14.77 3.28
N LYS A 221 7.37 14.91 2.38
CA LYS A 221 7.30 15.82 1.24
C LYS A 221 6.15 15.46 0.29
N PHE A 222 5.92 14.17 0.04
CA PHE A 222 4.77 13.71 -0.74
C PHE A 222 3.45 14.15 -0.09
N LEU A 223 3.29 13.94 1.22
CA LEU A 223 2.07 14.33 1.93
C LEU A 223 1.85 15.86 1.94
N GLN A 224 2.92 16.65 2.04
CA GLN A 224 2.84 18.10 1.84
C GLN A 224 2.36 18.47 0.44
N ASN A 225 2.93 17.84 -0.60
CA ASN A 225 2.52 18.05 -1.99
C ASN A 225 1.05 17.65 -2.21
N ALA A 226 0.58 16.62 -1.50
CA ALA A 226 -0.82 16.20 -1.46
C ALA A 226 -1.74 17.15 -0.68
N GLY A 227 -1.19 18.19 -0.04
CA GLY A 227 -1.93 19.21 0.70
C GLY A 227 -2.32 18.80 2.11
N TRP A 228 -1.45 18.04 2.79
CA TRP A 228 -1.52 17.83 4.24
C TRP A 228 -1.59 19.18 4.98
N ARG A 229 -2.41 19.23 6.03
CA ARG A 229 -2.67 20.39 6.88
C ARG A 229 -2.10 20.12 8.27
N ARG A 230 -1.04 20.85 8.62
CA ARG A 230 -0.43 20.82 9.96
C ARG A 230 -1.51 21.05 11.03
N GLY A 231 -1.49 20.24 12.09
CA GLY A 231 -2.38 20.36 13.24
C GLY A 231 -3.83 19.89 13.03
N GLN A 232 -4.22 19.49 11.82
CA GLN A 232 -5.54 18.87 11.58
C GLN A 232 -5.43 17.35 11.67
N PRO A 233 -6.42 16.65 12.26
CA PRO A 233 -6.46 15.20 12.21
C PRO A 233 -6.86 14.71 10.81
N TRP A 234 -6.63 13.44 10.51
CA TRP A 234 -7.11 12.82 9.28
C TRP A 234 -8.63 12.61 9.31
N GLY A 235 -9.18 12.28 10.48
CA GLY A 235 -10.57 11.91 10.67
C GLY A 235 -10.81 11.30 12.04
N PHE A 236 -12.04 10.86 12.28
CA PHE A 236 -12.46 10.21 13.52
C PHE A 236 -13.38 9.04 13.22
N GLU A 237 -13.28 7.97 14.01
CA GLU A 237 -14.33 6.97 14.09
C GLU A 237 -15.55 7.59 14.79
N VAL A 238 -16.73 7.35 14.23
CA VAL A 238 -17.98 7.97 14.70
C VAL A 238 -19.10 6.96 14.87
N ARG A 239 -20.00 7.28 15.79
CA ARG A 239 -21.29 6.62 15.92
C ARG A 239 -22.36 7.45 15.21
N LEU A 240 -23.11 6.80 14.33
CA LEU A 240 -24.22 7.43 13.61
C LEU A 240 -25.53 7.30 14.41
N PRO A 241 -26.38 8.34 14.45
CA PRO A 241 -27.71 8.23 15.02
C PRO A 241 -28.61 7.37 14.14
N LYS A 242 -29.59 6.73 14.76
CA LYS A 242 -30.56 5.88 14.07
C LYS A 242 -31.33 6.71 13.02
N GLY A 243 -31.37 6.22 11.78
CA GLY A 243 -32.13 6.83 10.70
C GLY A 243 -31.43 8.00 9.99
N LEU A 244 -30.15 8.27 10.27
CA LEU A 244 -29.36 9.19 9.46
C LEU A 244 -29.32 8.70 8.00
N ASP A 245 -29.61 9.59 7.05
CA ASP A 245 -29.45 9.29 5.63
C ASP A 245 -27.96 9.25 5.26
N THR A 246 -27.53 8.09 4.76
CA THR A 246 -26.14 7.84 4.32
C THR A 246 -26.05 7.59 2.82
N SER A 247 -27.08 7.92 2.04
CA SER A 247 -27.12 7.76 0.58
C SER A 247 -25.90 8.42 -0.08
N ASP A 248 -25.62 9.67 0.30
CA ASP A 248 -24.51 10.51 -0.18
C ASP A 248 -23.20 10.32 0.60
N ALA A 249 -23.04 9.24 1.38
CA ALA A 249 -21.79 8.96 2.07
C ALA A 249 -20.60 8.84 1.08
N GLY A 250 -19.52 9.53 1.40
CA GLY A 250 -18.24 9.45 0.69
C GLY A 250 -17.27 10.54 1.16
N ARG A 251 -15.95 10.27 1.07
CA ARG A 251 -14.91 11.22 1.53
C ARG A 251 -14.96 12.61 0.88
N ARG A 252 -15.57 12.71 -0.32
CA ARG A 252 -15.65 13.96 -1.11
C ARG A 252 -16.82 14.84 -0.71
N ASN A 253 -17.89 14.26 -0.18
CA ASN A 253 -19.12 14.97 0.19
C ASN A 253 -18.95 15.52 1.59
N LYS A 254 -18.23 16.64 1.71
CA LYS A 254 -17.85 17.21 3.00
C LYS A 254 -18.91 18.19 3.51
N LEU A 255 -19.31 18.00 4.77
CA LEU A 255 -20.08 18.98 5.54
C LEU A 255 -19.18 19.64 6.59
N PRO A 256 -19.47 20.89 7.01
CA PRO A 256 -18.86 21.46 8.21
C PRO A 256 -19.04 20.55 9.42
N ILE A 257 -18.05 20.46 10.32
CA ILE A 257 -18.13 19.54 11.46
C ILE A 257 -19.36 19.82 12.36
N ASP A 258 -19.77 21.09 12.46
CA ASP A 258 -20.99 21.51 13.15
C ASP A 258 -22.27 20.91 12.56
N ALA A 259 -22.30 20.72 11.24
CA ALA A 259 -23.44 20.09 10.59
C ALA A 259 -23.53 18.62 11.00
N TRP A 260 -22.41 17.90 11.08
CA TRP A 260 -22.38 16.53 11.60
C TRP A 260 -22.86 16.44 13.05
N ARG A 261 -22.43 17.38 13.91
CA ARG A 261 -22.93 17.47 15.29
C ARG A 261 -24.43 17.70 15.35
N ARG A 262 -24.97 18.62 14.55
CA ARG A 262 -26.42 18.88 14.46
C ARG A 262 -27.21 17.69 13.92
N LEU A 263 -26.59 16.89 13.05
CA LEU A 263 -27.14 15.62 12.57
C LEU A 263 -27.08 14.50 13.62
N GLY A 264 -26.47 14.74 14.79
CA GLY A 264 -26.38 13.79 15.90
C GLY A 264 -25.20 12.82 15.82
N VAL A 265 -24.24 13.06 14.93
CA VAL A 265 -23.01 12.25 14.84
C VAL A 265 -22.11 12.55 16.05
N MET A 266 -21.62 11.50 16.70
CA MET A 266 -20.74 11.55 17.87
C MET A 266 -19.47 10.75 17.59
N LEU A 267 -18.41 10.96 18.38
CA LEU A 267 -17.29 10.03 18.39
C LEU A 267 -17.76 8.62 18.80
N ALA A 268 -16.96 7.60 18.44
CA ALA A 268 -17.31 6.21 18.71
C ALA A 268 -17.47 5.89 20.22
N ASP A 269 -16.78 6.63 21.10
CA ASP A 269 -16.91 6.55 22.56
C ASP A 269 -18.14 7.29 23.11
N GLY A 270 -18.90 7.97 22.25
CA GLY A 270 -20.09 8.75 22.59
C GLY A 270 -19.83 10.22 22.91
N SER A 271 -18.58 10.69 22.89
CA SER A 271 -18.30 12.11 23.12
C SER A 271 -18.66 12.99 21.91
N PRO A 272 -18.82 14.32 22.09
CA PRO A 272 -19.03 15.24 20.97
C PRO A 272 -17.85 15.25 19.99
N LEU A 273 -18.13 15.55 18.71
CA LEU A 273 -17.07 15.77 17.72
C LEU A 273 -16.25 17.03 18.06
N PRO A 274 -14.91 16.98 18.03
CA PRO A 274 -14.07 18.14 18.28
C PRO A 274 -14.03 19.11 17.09
N ASP A 275 -13.73 20.38 17.35
CA ASP A 275 -13.65 21.45 16.33
C ASP A 275 -12.35 21.41 15.50
N THR A 276 -11.52 20.38 15.68
CA THR A 276 -10.22 20.25 15.02
C THR A 276 -10.32 19.90 13.53
N LEU A 277 -11.50 19.54 13.03
CA LEU A 277 -11.78 19.36 11.61
C LEU A 277 -12.71 20.47 11.11
N PRO A 278 -12.34 21.28 10.09
CA PRO A 278 -13.23 22.31 9.57
C PRO A 278 -14.41 21.71 8.79
N ALA A 279 -14.14 20.67 7.99
CA ALA A 279 -15.15 19.96 7.22
C ALA A 279 -14.70 18.51 7.01
N ALA A 280 -15.67 17.60 6.96
CA ALA A 280 -15.42 16.17 6.84
C ALA A 280 -16.51 15.49 5.98
N GLY A 281 -16.12 14.44 5.25
CA GLY A 281 -17.06 13.54 4.57
C GLY A 281 -17.30 12.28 5.40
N LEU A 282 -18.44 11.62 5.20
CA LEU A 282 -18.75 10.35 5.87
C LEU A 282 -18.22 9.17 5.07
N LEU A 283 -17.35 8.36 5.68
CA LEU A 283 -16.81 7.14 5.11
C LEU A 283 -17.45 5.93 5.78
N LEU A 284 -17.93 4.97 4.97
CA LEU A 284 -18.56 3.72 5.40
C LEU A 284 -17.84 2.54 4.72
N PRO A 285 -16.70 2.08 5.24
CA PRO A 285 -15.85 1.14 4.51
C PRO A 285 -16.53 -0.22 4.24
N ALA A 286 -17.45 -0.63 5.11
CA ALA A 286 -18.18 -1.90 5.00
C ALA A 286 -19.64 -1.74 4.58
N ARG A 287 -20.01 -0.63 3.91
CA ARG A 287 -21.41 -0.33 3.52
C ARG A 287 -22.10 -1.48 2.79
N ASP A 288 -21.38 -2.20 1.93
CA ASP A 288 -21.94 -3.29 1.12
C ASP A 288 -22.15 -4.60 1.91
N TRP A 289 -21.65 -4.69 3.14
CA TRP A 289 -21.73 -5.87 3.99
C TRP A 289 -22.66 -5.71 5.19
N GLY A 290 -22.91 -4.48 5.63
CA GLY A 290 -23.85 -4.19 6.73
C GLY A 290 -23.35 -3.10 7.68
N PRO A 291 -24.01 -2.94 8.84
CA PRO A 291 -23.62 -1.96 9.85
C PRO A 291 -22.21 -2.26 10.39
N GLY A 292 -21.29 -1.32 10.23
CA GLY A 292 -19.91 -1.45 10.67
C GLY A 292 -19.32 -0.10 11.09
N PRO A 293 -17.98 -0.02 11.21
CA PRO A 293 -17.29 1.23 11.51
C PRO A 293 -17.68 2.33 10.52
N ALA A 294 -17.88 3.54 11.06
CA ALA A 294 -18.12 4.74 10.28
C ALA A 294 -17.09 5.81 10.67
N PHE A 295 -16.69 6.64 9.71
CA PHE A 295 -15.69 7.68 9.96
C PHE A 295 -16.11 9.02 9.36
N VAL A 296 -15.84 10.12 10.06
CA VAL A 296 -15.80 11.43 9.42
C VAL A 296 -14.36 11.75 9.04
N VAL A 297 -14.08 12.01 7.77
CA VAL A 297 -12.72 12.16 7.22
C VAL A 297 -12.49 13.52 6.56
N GLY A 298 -11.37 14.15 6.90
CA GLY A 298 -11.01 15.51 6.49
C GLY A 298 -9.98 15.57 5.35
N ARG A 299 -9.33 16.73 5.19
CA ARG A 299 -8.32 16.96 4.14
C ARG A 299 -7.10 16.06 4.29
N ASN A 300 -6.70 15.74 5.51
CA ASN A 300 -5.52 14.91 5.75
C ASN A 300 -5.75 13.45 5.37
N PHE A 301 -6.98 12.94 5.46
CA PHE A 301 -7.32 11.64 4.88
C PHE A 301 -7.24 11.66 3.35
N ASP A 302 -7.63 12.74 2.68
CA ASP A 302 -7.44 12.87 1.23
C ASP A 302 -5.96 12.85 0.84
N ALA A 303 -5.07 13.37 1.69
CA ALA A 303 -3.63 13.30 1.46
C ALA A 303 -3.11 11.86 1.59
N LEU A 304 -3.57 11.08 2.59
CA LEU A 304 -3.26 9.65 2.70
C LEU A 304 -3.78 8.87 1.49
N TYR A 305 -5.03 9.11 1.09
CA TYR A 305 -5.65 8.53 -0.11
C TYR A 305 -4.89 8.86 -1.41
N SER A 306 -4.16 9.98 -1.45
CA SER A 306 -3.41 10.34 -2.66
C SER A 306 -2.18 9.45 -2.90
N TYR A 307 -1.70 8.75 -1.86
CA TYR A 307 -0.58 7.81 -1.96
C TYR A 307 -0.99 6.54 -2.72
N ASN A 308 -2.17 6.01 -2.41
CA ASN A 308 -2.88 4.99 -3.20
C ASN A 308 -4.39 5.27 -3.13
N ALA A 309 -5.03 5.29 -4.30
CA ALA A 309 -6.43 5.68 -4.51
C ALA A 309 -7.46 4.67 -3.98
N SER A 310 -7.24 4.12 -2.79
CA SER A 310 -8.11 3.22 -2.05
C SER A 310 -8.41 3.78 -0.65
N GLU A 311 -9.69 3.77 -0.27
CA GLU A 311 -10.12 4.22 1.06
C GLU A 311 -9.68 3.24 2.15
N ASN A 312 -9.69 1.93 1.88
CA ASN A 312 -9.18 0.91 2.80
C ASN A 312 -7.67 1.07 3.03
N TYR A 313 -6.92 1.41 1.98
CA TYR A 313 -5.49 1.73 2.09
C TYR A 313 -5.25 2.96 2.97
N ALA A 314 -5.96 4.06 2.72
CA ALA A 314 -5.81 5.28 3.51
C ALA A 314 -6.20 5.05 4.98
N LEU A 315 -7.23 4.22 5.20
CA LEU A 315 -7.69 3.84 6.53
C LEU A 315 -6.68 2.93 7.26
N ALA A 316 -5.98 2.03 6.56
CA ALA A 316 -4.91 1.23 7.14
C ALA A 316 -3.74 2.11 7.61
N ILE A 317 -3.31 3.08 6.81
CA ILE A 317 -2.28 4.06 7.24
C ILE A 317 -2.77 4.83 8.45
N ALA A 318 -4.00 5.35 8.39
CA ALA A 318 -4.60 6.14 9.46
C ALA A 318 -4.63 5.37 10.78
N GLN A 319 -5.09 4.12 10.76
CA GLN A 319 -5.17 3.28 11.96
C GLN A 319 -3.78 2.89 12.48
N LEU A 320 -2.85 2.50 11.60
CA LEU A 320 -1.46 2.23 12.01
C LEU A 320 -0.83 3.48 12.64
N SER A 321 -1.05 4.66 12.06
CA SER A 321 -0.55 5.92 12.60
C SER A 321 -1.13 6.24 13.98
N ASN A 322 -2.42 5.99 14.20
CA ASN A 322 -3.05 6.18 15.51
C ASN A 322 -2.44 5.25 16.57
N LEU A 323 -2.19 3.99 16.21
CA LEU A 323 -1.52 3.01 17.08
C LEU A 323 -0.10 3.47 17.42
N LEU A 324 0.70 3.82 16.41
CA LEU A 324 2.07 4.27 16.59
C LEU A 324 2.17 5.56 17.41
N GLY A 325 1.26 6.51 17.17
CA GLY A 325 1.13 7.75 17.92
C GLY A 325 0.52 7.60 19.33
N GLY A 326 0.10 6.39 19.72
CA GLY A 326 -0.48 6.12 21.05
C GLY A 326 -1.89 6.68 21.25
N GLN A 327 -2.60 7.04 20.17
CA GLN A 327 -3.98 7.52 20.23
C GLN A 327 -4.98 6.39 20.50
N THR A 328 -4.59 5.16 20.19
CA THR A 328 -5.32 3.93 20.53
C THR A 328 -4.34 2.80 20.82
N GLN A 329 -4.78 1.81 21.61
CA GLN A 329 -4.09 0.54 21.81
C GLN A 329 -4.83 -0.62 21.12
N GLN A 330 -6.04 -0.39 20.62
CA GLN A 330 -6.85 -1.40 19.96
C GLN A 330 -6.48 -1.43 18.48
N VAL A 331 -5.98 -2.58 18.00
CA VAL A 331 -5.64 -2.79 16.58
C VAL A 331 -6.86 -2.60 15.69
N GLY A 332 -8.01 -3.14 16.11
CA GLY A 332 -9.30 -2.93 15.45
C GLY A 332 -9.96 -1.59 15.77
N PHE A 333 -11.17 -1.41 15.26
CA PHE A 333 -12.01 -0.24 15.53
C PHE A 333 -12.94 -0.47 16.71
N VAL A 334 -13.42 0.62 17.33
CA VAL A 334 -14.35 0.56 18.47
C VAL A 334 -15.63 -0.18 18.05
N THR A 335 -16.14 0.16 16.86
CA THR A 335 -17.25 -0.56 16.22
C THR A 335 -16.70 -1.82 15.55
N PRO A 336 -17.27 -3.00 15.78
CA PRO A 336 -16.84 -4.20 15.08
C PRO A 336 -17.24 -4.17 13.60
N TRP A 337 -16.48 -4.88 12.76
CA TRP A 337 -16.86 -5.14 11.38
C TRP A 337 -18.14 -5.99 11.28
N PRO A 338 -18.93 -5.87 10.20
CA PRO A 338 -20.14 -6.67 9.98
C PRO A 338 -19.80 -8.09 9.50
N THR A 339 -19.00 -8.81 10.29
CA THR A 339 -18.59 -10.18 9.98
C THR A 339 -18.38 -10.98 11.26
N ASP A 340 -18.69 -12.27 11.21
CA ASP A 340 -18.37 -13.26 12.23
C ASP A 340 -17.10 -14.06 11.88
N ASP A 341 -16.41 -13.69 10.80
CA ASP A 341 -15.20 -14.34 10.31
C ASP A 341 -14.17 -13.29 9.87
N PRO A 342 -13.64 -12.47 10.79
CA PRO A 342 -12.69 -11.42 10.43
C PRO A 342 -11.37 -12.01 9.92
N GLY A 343 -10.54 -11.15 9.32
CA GLY A 343 -9.23 -11.52 8.80
C GLY A 343 -8.29 -12.00 9.91
N LEU A 344 -7.24 -12.72 9.51
CA LEU A 344 -6.18 -13.16 10.40
C LEU A 344 -5.05 -12.14 10.46
N SER A 345 -4.48 -11.93 11.64
CA SER A 345 -3.20 -11.21 11.80
C SER A 345 -2.05 -12.01 11.18
N ARG A 346 -0.88 -11.37 10.99
CA ARG A 346 0.31 -12.08 10.49
C ARG A 346 0.71 -13.26 11.37
N ALA A 347 0.66 -13.11 12.68
CA ALA A 347 0.94 -14.19 13.63
C ALA A 347 -0.06 -15.35 13.47
N GLN A 348 -1.35 -15.05 13.31
CA GLN A 348 -2.39 -16.04 13.07
C GLN A 348 -2.26 -16.71 11.70
N ASN A 349 -1.79 -15.99 10.67
CA ASN A 349 -1.46 -16.60 9.37
C ASN A 349 -0.30 -17.60 9.49
N ARG A 350 0.74 -17.30 10.29
CA ARG A 350 1.83 -18.25 10.55
C ARG A 350 1.34 -19.49 11.30
N GLU A 351 0.43 -19.30 12.25
CA GLU A 351 -0.21 -20.41 12.94
C GLU A 351 -1.04 -21.27 11.97
N LEU A 352 -1.88 -20.64 11.14
CA LEU A 352 -2.64 -21.33 10.09
C LEU A 352 -1.72 -22.13 9.18
N GLN A 353 -0.64 -21.53 8.68
CA GLN A 353 0.36 -22.22 7.85
C GLN A 353 0.98 -23.40 8.58
N THR A 354 1.33 -23.26 9.86
CA THR A 354 1.87 -24.34 10.69
C THR A 354 0.86 -25.50 10.79
N LEU A 355 -0.41 -25.19 11.01
CA LEU A 355 -1.50 -26.18 11.07
C LEU A 355 -1.75 -26.88 9.73
N LEU A 356 -1.57 -26.18 8.61
CA LEU A 356 -1.64 -26.75 7.25
C LEU A 356 -0.45 -27.69 6.98
N ILE A 357 0.77 -27.28 7.32
CA ILE A 357 1.98 -28.09 7.20
C ILE A 357 1.85 -29.37 8.03
N GLY A 358 1.38 -29.27 9.27
CA GLY A 358 1.12 -30.42 10.14
C GLY A 358 0.08 -31.40 9.60
N ARG A 359 -0.72 -31.00 8.60
CA ARG A 359 -1.70 -31.83 7.90
C ARG A 359 -1.21 -32.34 6.53
N GLY A 360 0.06 -32.10 6.20
CA GLY A 360 0.71 -32.65 5.01
C GLY A 360 0.67 -31.72 3.78
N HIS A 361 0.29 -30.46 3.92
CA HIS A 361 0.33 -29.50 2.81
C HIS A 361 1.74 -28.92 2.63
N ASP A 362 2.35 -29.13 1.46
CA ASP A 362 3.65 -28.51 1.10
C ASP A 362 3.45 -27.06 0.63
N ILE A 363 3.47 -26.14 1.60
CA ILE A 363 3.30 -24.70 1.36
C ILE A 363 4.57 -23.89 1.62
N GLY A 364 5.69 -24.53 1.98
CA GLY A 364 6.93 -23.86 2.38
C GLY A 364 6.94 -23.43 3.84
N ALA A 365 7.72 -22.40 4.17
CA ALA A 365 7.85 -21.90 5.52
C ALA A 365 6.60 -21.09 5.97
N PRO A 366 6.23 -21.14 7.25
CA PRO A 366 5.15 -20.31 7.80
C PRO A 366 5.63 -18.86 7.96
N ASP A 367 5.58 -18.09 6.88
CA ASP A 367 6.03 -16.69 6.79
C ASP A 367 4.94 -15.64 7.12
N GLY A 368 3.70 -16.08 7.28
CA GLY A 368 2.53 -15.24 7.56
C GLY A 368 1.93 -14.64 6.29
N LEU A 369 2.50 -14.94 5.12
CA LEU A 369 2.04 -14.47 3.83
C LEU A 369 1.15 -15.54 3.18
N ILE A 370 -0.10 -15.16 2.92
CA ILE A 370 -1.04 -16.06 2.26
C ILE A 370 -0.74 -16.05 0.75
N GLY A 371 0.22 -16.90 0.36
CA GLY A 371 0.64 -17.14 -1.01
C GLY A 371 -0.26 -18.12 -1.77
N ALA A 372 0.15 -18.43 -3.00
CA ALA A 372 -0.52 -19.38 -3.90
C ALA A 372 -0.76 -20.75 -3.26
N ARG A 373 0.32 -21.38 -2.80
CA ARG A 373 0.29 -22.72 -2.21
C ARG A 373 -0.54 -22.73 -0.93
N THR A 374 -0.39 -21.72 -0.08
CA THR A 374 -1.22 -21.55 1.13
C THR A 374 -2.70 -21.46 0.79
N ARG A 375 -3.10 -20.71 -0.24
CA ARG A 375 -4.51 -20.62 -0.67
C ARG A 375 -5.06 -21.95 -1.16
N GLU A 376 -4.30 -22.71 -1.93
CA GLU A 376 -4.74 -24.04 -2.39
C GLU A 376 -4.87 -25.03 -1.22
N ALA A 377 -3.92 -25.00 -0.27
CA ALA A 377 -4.03 -25.77 0.97
C ALA A 377 -5.26 -25.38 1.81
N ILE A 378 -5.55 -24.07 1.90
CA ILE A 378 -6.76 -23.55 2.55
C ILE A 378 -8.01 -24.10 1.86
N LYS A 379 -8.10 -24.05 0.52
CA LYS A 379 -9.25 -24.59 -0.21
C LYS A 379 -9.46 -26.07 0.08
N ALA A 380 -8.38 -26.84 0.11
CA ALA A 380 -8.43 -28.27 0.42
C ALA A 380 -8.97 -28.53 1.85
N GLU A 381 -8.49 -27.78 2.85
CA GLU A 381 -9.00 -27.90 4.23
C GLU A 381 -10.44 -27.41 4.37
N GLN A 382 -10.80 -26.30 3.71
CA GLN A 382 -12.18 -25.80 3.67
C GLN A 382 -13.11 -26.87 3.10
N GLN A 383 -12.73 -27.50 1.97
CA GLN A 383 -13.50 -28.60 1.38
C GLN A 383 -13.62 -29.79 2.34
N ARG A 384 -12.53 -30.20 2.99
CA ARG A 384 -12.54 -31.29 3.98
C ARG A 384 -13.45 -31.01 5.18
N LEU A 385 -13.52 -29.75 5.60
CA LEU A 385 -14.33 -29.28 6.73
C LEU A 385 -15.78 -28.94 6.36
N GLY A 386 -16.18 -29.10 5.09
CA GLY A 386 -17.52 -28.72 4.62
C GLY A 386 -17.76 -27.21 4.56
N MET A 387 -16.69 -26.41 4.56
CA MET A 387 -16.73 -24.96 4.37
C MET A 387 -16.71 -24.62 2.87
N LYS A 388 -17.03 -23.37 2.53
CA LYS A 388 -16.88 -22.86 1.15
C LYS A 388 -15.37 -22.86 0.76
N PRO A 389 -14.95 -23.57 -0.30
CA PRO A 389 -13.54 -23.68 -0.69
C PRO A 389 -13.09 -22.47 -1.53
N ASP A 390 -13.05 -21.29 -0.91
CA ASP A 390 -12.68 -20.03 -1.56
C ASP A 390 -11.21 -19.64 -1.39
N GLY A 391 -10.45 -20.36 -0.57
CA GLY A 391 -9.03 -20.11 -0.33
C GLY A 391 -8.78 -18.95 0.64
N ARG A 392 -9.81 -18.42 1.30
CA ARG A 392 -9.69 -17.29 2.22
C ARG A 392 -9.21 -17.75 3.60
N ALA A 393 -8.17 -17.10 4.10
CA ALA A 393 -7.73 -17.24 5.48
C ALA A 393 -8.61 -16.38 6.40
N GLY A 394 -9.38 -17.01 7.30
CA GLY A 394 -10.27 -16.35 8.25
C GLY A 394 -10.29 -17.05 9.60
N GLN A 395 -10.80 -16.38 10.63
CA GLN A 395 -10.90 -16.91 12.00
C GLN A 395 -11.65 -18.24 12.08
N LYS A 396 -12.69 -18.44 11.27
CA LYS A 396 -13.48 -19.69 11.25
C LYS A 396 -12.63 -20.88 10.85
N LEU A 397 -11.83 -20.76 9.80
CA LEU A 397 -10.92 -21.82 9.37
C LEU A 397 -9.84 -22.07 10.42
N LEU A 398 -9.20 -21.01 10.92
CA LEU A 398 -8.18 -21.14 11.96
C LEU A 398 -8.74 -21.84 13.21
N GLY A 399 -9.92 -21.44 13.67
CA GLY A 399 -10.62 -22.07 14.78
C GLY A 399 -10.88 -23.56 14.53
N ALA A 400 -11.44 -23.91 13.37
CA ALA A 400 -11.71 -25.31 13.02
C ALA A 400 -10.44 -26.18 12.89
N LEU A 401 -9.29 -25.58 12.54
CA LEU A 401 -8.02 -26.29 12.48
C LEU A 401 -7.31 -26.42 13.84
N ARG A 402 -7.67 -25.61 14.83
CA ARG A 402 -7.18 -25.75 16.20
C ARG A 402 -7.82 -26.93 16.94
N GLY A 403 -9.06 -27.28 16.60
CA GLY A 403 -9.86 -28.31 17.27
C GLY A 403 -11.04 -27.69 18.00
#